data_AF-A0A2V5Z525-F1
#
_entry.id   AF-A0A2V5Z525-F1
#
_cell.length_a   1.000
_cell.length_b   1.000
_cell.length_c   1.000
_cell.angle_alpha   90.00
_cell.angle_beta   90.00
_cell.angle_gamma   90.00
#
_symmetry.space_group_name_H-M   'P 1'
#
loop_
_entity.id
_entity.type
_entity.pdbx_description
1 polymer ?
#
loop_
_entity_poly.entity_id
_entity_poly.type
_entity_poly.pdbx_seq_one_letter_code
_entity_poly.pdbx_strand_id
1 'polypeptide(L)'
;MMWRKRFFFLCALVSVFALSAWSQDAADSQAVRPGGISGPVRKAKAVTAKDTDDADSESTPARKTKTSKSTHAASHRKRAKTKGTEESIPAPTEYTPEGIPKTSAASVIVVDANSGKILYEKNADQTRVPASTQKLLTALIVAESGFLDRTVTVQPVDTLAEPVKLNIKAGDTYQRIDLLRALLVKSPNDVARCLGRDNAGSIEAFAEIMNRRAQELGAVHSHFVNPNGLPVPGQYSTARDLSIIARAAYANPTIRSIVCLPQLVFRYANGRTREL
;
A
#
# COMPACT_ATOMS: atom_id res chain seq x y z
N MET A 1 52.49 29.84 -4.81
CA MET A 1 51.10 30.23 -4.47
C MET A 1 50.19 29.04 -4.73
N MET A 2 49.44 28.56 -3.74
CA MET A 2 48.64 27.33 -3.86
C MET A 2 47.25 27.61 -4.42
N TRP A 3 46.80 26.85 -5.42
CA TRP A 3 45.37 26.78 -5.75
C TRP A 3 44.93 25.34 -6.06
N ARG A 4 43.98 24.84 -5.26
CA ARG A 4 43.49 23.46 -5.32
C ARG A 4 42.50 23.28 -6.47
N LYS A 5 42.83 22.48 -7.48
CA LYS A 5 41.83 21.96 -8.41
C LYS A 5 40.87 21.03 -7.65
N ARG A 6 39.59 21.40 -7.57
CA ARG A 6 38.53 20.51 -7.06
C ARG A 6 38.13 19.54 -8.18
N PHE A 7 38.30 18.24 -7.95
CA PHE A 7 37.69 17.22 -8.80
C PHE A 7 36.18 17.20 -8.58
N PHE A 8 35.40 17.31 -9.65
CA PHE A 8 34.01 16.86 -9.67
C PHE A 8 34.00 15.37 -10.05
N PHE A 9 33.48 14.52 -9.17
CA PHE A 9 33.18 13.13 -9.48
C PHE A 9 31.70 12.98 -9.78
N LEU A 10 31.36 12.63 -11.03
CA LEU A 10 29.99 12.45 -11.50
C LEU A 10 29.67 10.94 -11.53
N CYS A 11 29.15 10.40 -10.44
CA CYS A 11 28.76 8.99 -10.37
C CYS A 11 27.40 8.74 -11.04
N ALA A 12 27.40 8.47 -12.34
CA ALA A 12 26.22 8.07 -13.09
C ALA A 12 25.91 6.57 -12.91
N LEU A 13 25.03 6.24 -11.96
CA LEU A 13 24.50 4.88 -11.78
C LEU A 13 23.28 4.65 -12.69
N VAL A 14 23.53 4.08 -13.88
CA VAL A 14 22.47 3.72 -14.84
C VAL A 14 22.06 2.25 -14.63
N SER A 15 21.04 2.02 -13.80
CA SER A 15 20.45 0.69 -13.58
C SER A 15 19.26 0.46 -14.54
N VAL A 16 19.52 -0.11 -15.72
CA VAL A 16 18.46 -0.54 -16.63
C VAL A 16 17.83 -1.84 -16.14
N PHE A 17 16.58 -1.78 -15.68
CA PHE A 17 15.72 -2.96 -15.55
C PHE A 17 14.66 -2.93 -16.64
N ALA A 18 14.87 -3.74 -17.68
CA ALA A 18 13.84 -4.02 -18.68
C ALA A 18 12.92 -5.12 -18.13
N LEU A 19 11.69 -4.78 -17.75
CA LEU A 19 10.63 -5.78 -17.61
C LEU A 19 10.03 -6.05 -18.99
N SER A 20 10.19 -7.26 -19.49
CA SER A 20 9.47 -7.76 -20.65
C SER A 20 7.98 -7.93 -20.30
N ALA A 21 7.11 -7.32 -21.09
CA ALA A 21 5.67 -7.49 -20.92
C ALA A 21 5.25 -8.93 -21.26
N TRP A 22 4.49 -9.57 -20.37
CA TRP A 22 3.74 -10.78 -20.68
C TRP A 22 2.30 -10.39 -20.94
N SER A 23 1.84 -10.51 -22.18
CA SER A 23 0.41 -10.47 -22.51
C SER A 23 -0.25 -11.76 -22.04
N GLN A 24 -1.48 -11.67 -21.54
CA GLN A 24 -2.38 -12.80 -21.41
C GLN A 24 -3.69 -12.44 -22.11
N ASP A 25 -3.80 -12.84 -23.38
CA ASP A 25 -5.05 -12.77 -24.12
C ASP A 25 -6.09 -13.72 -23.49
N ALA A 26 -7.33 -13.25 -23.40
CA ALA A 26 -8.43 -14.04 -22.86
C ALA A 26 -8.99 -15.00 -23.91
N ALA A 27 -9.17 -16.26 -23.53
CA ALA A 27 -9.95 -17.26 -24.28
C ALA A 27 -11.06 -17.81 -23.37
N ASP A 28 -12.26 -17.97 -23.91
CA ASP A 28 -13.49 -18.25 -23.15
C ASP A 28 -14.08 -19.64 -23.48
N SER A 29 -14.81 -20.22 -22.53
CA SER A 29 -15.47 -21.54 -22.56
C SER A 29 -14.50 -22.75 -22.65
N GLN A 30 -14.81 -23.96 -22.17
CA GLN A 30 -16.11 -24.62 -21.94
C GLN A 30 -16.20 -25.38 -20.61
N ALA A 31 -17.39 -25.88 -20.26
CA ALA A 31 -17.66 -26.64 -19.05
C ALA A 31 -17.78 -28.16 -19.27
N VAL A 32 -17.20 -28.96 -18.37
CA VAL A 32 -17.42 -30.41 -18.26
C VAL A 32 -17.61 -30.79 -16.78
N ARG A 33 -18.57 -31.69 -16.48
CA ARG A 33 -18.77 -32.32 -15.15
C ARG A 33 -18.24 -33.76 -15.18
N PRO A 34 -17.70 -34.26 -14.06
CA PRO A 34 -18.44 -35.26 -13.25
C PRO A 34 -18.78 -34.71 -11.85
N GLY A 35 -19.53 -35.36 -10.95
CA GLY A 35 -19.97 -36.76 -10.88
C GLY A 35 -19.27 -37.46 -9.70
N GLY A 36 -19.99 -37.77 -8.62
CA GLY A 36 -19.42 -38.33 -7.37
C GLY A 36 -20.14 -39.59 -6.87
N ILE A 37 -19.72 -40.16 -5.73
CA ILE A 37 -20.43 -41.17 -4.91
C ILE A 37 -19.67 -41.46 -3.59
N SER A 38 -20.41 -41.60 -2.47
CA SER A 38 -20.02 -42.13 -1.13
C SER A 38 -18.81 -41.50 -0.39
N GLY A 39 -18.62 -41.64 0.93
CA GLY A 39 -19.33 -42.43 1.96
C GLY A 39 -19.41 -41.76 3.36
N PRO A 40 -19.71 -42.51 4.44
CA PRO A 40 -20.38 -41.95 5.62
C PRO A 40 -19.50 -41.57 6.82
N VAL A 41 -19.97 -40.57 7.61
CA VAL A 41 -19.51 -40.27 8.98
C VAL A 41 -20.66 -40.51 9.98
N ARG A 42 -20.32 -40.79 11.24
CA ARG A 42 -21.19 -41.49 12.22
C ARG A 42 -22.14 -40.57 13.00
N LYS A 43 -23.22 -41.17 13.52
CA LYS A 43 -24.21 -40.54 14.41
C LYS A 43 -23.62 -40.18 15.78
N ALA A 44 -24.05 -39.04 16.32
CA ALA A 44 -24.14 -38.79 17.76
C ALA A 44 -25.63 -38.60 18.16
N LYS A 45 -25.97 -38.74 19.44
CA LYS A 45 -27.34 -38.99 19.90
C LYS A 45 -27.93 -37.79 20.66
N ALA A 46 -29.19 -37.45 20.39
CA ALA A 46 -29.92 -36.42 21.12
C ALA A 46 -30.34 -36.88 22.54
N VAL A 47 -30.56 -35.91 23.43
CA VAL A 47 -31.21 -36.06 24.74
C VAL A 47 -32.30 -34.99 24.83
N THR A 48 -33.44 -35.34 25.43
CA THR A 48 -34.66 -34.54 25.50
C THR A 48 -34.98 -34.10 26.93
N ALA A 49 -35.45 -32.86 27.09
CA ALA A 49 -36.20 -32.37 28.24
C ALA A 49 -37.33 -31.46 27.75
N LYS A 50 -38.36 -31.22 28.57
CA LYS A 50 -39.68 -30.72 28.14
C LYS A 50 -40.39 -29.94 29.26
N ASP A 51 -41.02 -28.82 28.90
CA ASP A 51 -41.96 -27.96 29.67
C ASP A 51 -41.37 -27.37 31.01
N THR A 52 -41.96 -26.41 31.73
CA THR A 52 -43.32 -25.78 31.76
C THR A 52 -43.28 -24.23 31.88
N ASP A 53 -44.44 -23.60 31.70
CA ASP A 53 -44.70 -22.15 31.88
C ASP A 53 -44.79 -21.69 33.36
N ASP A 54 -44.81 -20.36 33.63
CA ASP A 54 -46.01 -19.65 34.15
C ASP A 54 -45.87 -18.12 34.40
N ALA A 55 -47.05 -17.45 34.41
CA ALA A 55 -47.51 -16.16 35.00
C ALA A 55 -46.51 -15.14 35.65
N ASP A 56 -46.71 -13.80 35.64
CA ASP A 56 -47.60 -12.82 34.94
C ASP A 56 -46.93 -11.39 35.13
N SER A 57 -47.48 -10.16 35.22
CA SER A 57 -48.83 -9.56 35.19
C SER A 57 -48.86 -8.09 34.69
N GLU A 58 -50.08 -7.60 34.40
CA GLU A 58 -50.59 -6.20 34.50
C GLU A 58 -49.89 -5.00 33.77
N SER A 59 -50.59 -3.94 33.36
CA SER A 59 -52.01 -3.73 33.03
C SER A 59 -52.15 -2.47 32.12
N THR A 60 -53.30 -2.28 31.47
CA THR A 60 -53.54 -1.19 30.49
C THR A 60 -54.40 -0.04 31.09
N PRO A 61 -54.45 1.16 30.46
CA PRO A 61 -55.57 1.40 29.53
C PRO A 61 -55.22 2.23 28.28
N ALA A 62 -56.01 2.06 27.21
CA ALA A 62 -55.77 2.65 25.89
C ALA A 62 -56.62 3.90 25.60
N ARG A 63 -56.19 4.73 24.63
CA ARG A 63 -57.02 5.78 24.00
C ARG A 63 -57.31 5.42 22.54
N LYS A 64 -58.58 5.45 22.15
CA LYS A 64 -59.04 5.11 20.78
C LYS A 64 -59.12 6.34 19.87
N THR A 65 -58.75 6.18 18.61
CA THR A 65 -59.20 7.03 17.49
C THR A 65 -59.45 6.14 16.26
N LYS A 66 -60.32 6.57 15.33
CA LYS A 66 -60.84 5.75 14.22
C LYS A 66 -60.26 6.16 12.86
N THR A 67 -60.32 5.23 11.90
CA THR A 67 -60.27 5.44 10.43
C THR A 67 -58.95 6.00 9.86
N SER A 68 -58.62 5.81 8.57
CA SER A 68 -59.37 5.27 7.42
C SER A 68 -58.52 4.29 6.57
N LYS A 69 -59.15 3.58 5.62
CA LYS A 69 -58.43 2.88 4.53
C LYS A 69 -57.89 3.91 3.53
N SER A 70 -56.67 3.70 3.02
CA SER A 70 -56.15 4.36 1.82
C SER A 70 -55.34 3.36 0.98
N THR A 71 -55.35 3.53 -0.34
CA THR A 71 -54.79 2.58 -1.32
C THR A 71 -53.69 3.23 -2.16
N HIS A 72 -52.45 2.79 -1.97
CA HIS A 72 -51.34 3.07 -2.88
C HIS A 72 -50.55 1.77 -3.11
N ALA A 73 -50.63 1.18 -4.31
CA ALA A 73 -49.92 1.57 -5.54
C ALA A 73 -48.47 1.05 -5.54
N ALA A 74 -48.23 -0.03 -6.30
CA ALA A 74 -46.94 -0.68 -6.41
C ALA A 74 -45.95 0.21 -7.18
N SER A 75 -44.87 0.66 -6.53
CA SER A 75 -43.84 1.45 -7.19
C SER A 75 -42.84 0.57 -7.95
N HIS A 76 -42.85 0.66 -9.28
CA HIS A 76 -41.79 0.08 -10.11
C HIS A 76 -40.48 0.86 -9.92
N ARG A 77 -39.70 0.47 -8.90
CA ARG A 77 -38.36 0.99 -8.65
C ARG A 77 -37.39 0.49 -9.73
N LYS A 78 -37.35 1.18 -10.88
CA LYS A 78 -36.38 0.93 -11.96
C LYS A 78 -34.97 0.86 -11.36
N ARG A 79 -34.33 -0.30 -11.48
CA ARG A 79 -32.95 -0.53 -11.04
C ARG A 79 -32.02 0.31 -11.91
N ALA A 80 -31.56 1.45 -11.40
CA ALA A 80 -30.58 2.27 -12.10
C ALA A 80 -29.32 1.44 -12.35
N LYS A 81 -28.86 1.39 -13.62
CA LYS A 81 -27.52 0.89 -13.94
C LYS A 81 -26.52 1.85 -13.31
N THR A 82 -25.69 1.38 -12.39
CA THR A 82 -24.49 2.11 -11.98
C THR A 82 -23.66 2.34 -13.23
N LYS A 83 -23.55 3.60 -13.66
CA LYS A 83 -22.67 3.99 -14.75
C LYS A 83 -21.25 3.92 -14.17
N GLY A 84 -20.44 2.99 -14.64
CA GLY A 84 -19.04 2.91 -14.21
C GLY A 84 -18.35 4.23 -14.55
N THR A 85 -17.63 4.80 -13.58
CA THR A 85 -16.75 5.94 -13.83
C THR A 85 -15.58 5.42 -14.66
N GLU A 86 -15.60 5.71 -15.95
CA GLU A 86 -14.49 5.40 -16.84
C GLU A 86 -13.31 6.26 -16.40
N GLU A 87 -12.25 5.62 -15.87
CA GLU A 87 -11.12 6.29 -15.22
C GLU A 87 -10.32 7.04 -16.28
N SER A 88 -10.67 8.32 -16.48
CA SER A 88 -10.19 9.11 -17.60
C SER A 88 -8.69 9.32 -17.52
N ILE A 89 -7.95 8.70 -18.44
CA ILE A 89 -6.50 8.80 -18.53
C ILE A 89 -6.12 10.30 -18.62
N PRO A 90 -5.35 10.84 -17.66
CA PRO A 90 -5.01 12.25 -17.64
C PRO A 90 -4.12 12.60 -18.84
N ALA A 91 -4.30 13.81 -19.36
CA ALA A 91 -3.61 14.28 -20.55
C ALA A 91 -2.08 14.25 -20.38
N PRO A 92 -1.30 13.93 -21.43
CA PRO A 92 0.16 14.06 -21.42
C PRO A 92 0.61 15.46 -20.99
N THR A 93 1.44 15.54 -19.95
CA THR A 93 2.14 16.76 -19.54
C THR A 93 3.57 16.75 -20.04
N GLU A 94 4.07 17.87 -20.58
CA GLU A 94 5.46 17.99 -21.01
C GLU A 94 5.99 19.41 -20.76
N TYR A 95 7.11 19.49 -20.06
CA TYR A 95 7.91 20.71 -19.89
C TYR A 95 9.39 20.32 -19.93
N THR A 96 10.03 20.63 -21.06
CA THR A 96 11.41 20.19 -21.37
C THR A 96 12.30 21.42 -21.65
N PRO A 97 13.10 21.89 -20.68
CA PRO A 97 14.15 22.87 -20.94
C PRO A 97 15.22 22.35 -21.93
N GLU A 98 15.94 23.28 -22.55
CA GLU A 98 17.09 22.93 -23.39
C GLU A 98 18.20 22.22 -22.58
N GLY A 99 18.93 21.32 -23.24
CA GLY A 99 20.06 20.60 -22.63
C GLY A 99 19.70 19.38 -21.75
N ILE A 100 18.41 19.09 -21.52
CA ILE A 100 17.99 17.89 -20.78
C ILE A 100 18.34 16.60 -21.56
N PRO A 101 19.01 15.60 -20.94
CA PRO A 101 19.31 14.33 -21.59
C PRO A 101 18.05 13.55 -22.00
N LYS A 102 18.08 12.94 -23.20
CA LYS A 102 16.99 12.07 -23.68
C LYS A 102 16.81 10.87 -22.75
N THR A 103 15.56 10.58 -22.39
CA THR A 103 15.20 9.49 -21.46
C THR A 103 14.12 8.56 -22.03
N SER A 104 14.36 7.26 -21.89
CA SER A 104 13.42 6.19 -22.25
C SER A 104 12.28 6.01 -21.24
N ALA A 105 12.36 6.65 -20.06
CA ALA A 105 11.31 6.57 -19.05
C ALA A 105 9.96 7.09 -19.59
N ALA A 106 8.89 6.33 -19.33
CA ALA A 106 7.55 6.62 -19.85
C ALA A 106 6.89 7.84 -19.15
N SER A 107 7.21 8.04 -17.86
CA SER A 107 6.94 9.27 -17.12
C SER A 107 8.16 9.72 -16.32
N VAL A 108 8.35 11.03 -16.16
CA VAL A 108 9.40 11.67 -15.37
C VAL A 108 8.86 12.96 -14.76
N ILE A 109 9.32 13.29 -13.55
CA ILE A 109 9.29 14.65 -13.01
C ILE A 109 10.62 14.92 -12.30
N VAL A 110 11.10 16.16 -12.36
CA VAL A 110 12.21 16.69 -11.58
C VAL A 110 11.73 17.98 -10.92
N VAL A 111 11.92 18.08 -9.61
CA VAL A 111 11.51 19.24 -8.79
C VAL A 111 12.70 19.74 -7.97
N ASP A 112 12.78 21.05 -7.77
CA ASP A 112 13.62 21.60 -6.70
C ASP A 112 13.05 21.15 -5.35
N ALA A 113 13.86 20.47 -4.53
CA ALA A 113 13.40 19.87 -3.29
C ALA A 113 12.87 20.91 -2.30
N ASN A 114 13.47 22.11 -2.26
CA ASN A 114 13.12 23.17 -1.33
C ASN A 114 11.81 23.85 -1.72
N SER A 115 11.79 24.55 -2.85
CA SER A 115 10.65 25.34 -3.33
C SER A 115 9.50 24.49 -3.90
N GLY A 116 9.79 23.27 -4.36
CA GLY A 116 8.83 22.47 -5.12
C GLY A 116 8.66 22.90 -6.58
N LYS A 117 9.45 23.86 -7.07
CA LYS A 117 9.43 24.29 -8.48
C LYS A 117 9.74 23.10 -9.39
N ILE A 118 8.88 22.86 -10.38
CA ILE A 118 9.11 21.89 -11.46
C ILE A 118 10.25 22.37 -12.34
N LEU A 119 11.20 21.49 -12.64
CA LEU A 119 12.39 21.74 -13.45
C LEU A 119 12.38 20.95 -14.76
N TYR A 120 11.72 19.78 -14.78
CA TYR A 120 11.48 18.96 -15.98
C TYR A 120 10.27 18.07 -15.71
N GLU A 121 9.39 17.90 -16.69
CA GLU A 121 8.37 16.84 -16.62
C GLU A 121 7.97 16.26 -17.99
N LYS A 122 7.56 14.99 -17.95
CA LYS A 122 7.09 14.19 -19.08
C LYS A 122 6.06 13.20 -18.53
N ASN A 123 4.82 13.26 -19.00
CA ASN A 123 3.71 12.42 -18.56
C ASN A 123 3.59 12.32 -17.03
N ALA A 124 3.86 13.40 -16.29
CA ALA A 124 4.06 13.35 -14.84
C ALA A 124 2.82 12.89 -14.07
N ASP A 125 1.64 13.16 -14.64
CA ASP A 125 0.32 12.85 -14.09
C ASP A 125 -0.23 11.49 -14.55
N GLN A 126 0.45 10.79 -15.47
CA GLN A 126 -0.02 9.48 -15.93
C GLN A 126 0.09 8.43 -14.83
N THR A 127 -1.04 7.78 -14.54
CA THR A 127 -1.20 6.66 -13.61
C THR A 127 -0.28 5.49 -13.97
N ARG A 128 0.52 5.03 -13.01
CA ARG A 128 1.42 3.87 -13.14
C ARG A 128 1.50 3.09 -11.82
N VAL A 129 1.98 1.84 -11.88
CA VAL A 129 2.44 1.15 -10.68
C VAL A 129 3.68 1.87 -10.12
N PRO A 130 3.69 2.27 -8.84
CA PRO A 130 4.81 3.03 -8.26
C PRO A 130 6.06 2.19 -7.99
N ALA A 131 5.92 0.85 -7.99
CA ALA A 131 6.93 -0.08 -7.50
C ALA A 131 7.46 0.33 -6.10
N SER A 132 8.70 -0.04 -5.78
CA SER A 132 9.33 0.24 -4.48
C SER A 132 9.41 1.71 -4.07
N THR A 133 9.14 2.69 -4.94
CA THR A 133 9.21 4.12 -4.59
C THR A 133 8.23 4.52 -3.49
N GLN A 134 7.06 3.86 -3.41
CA GLN A 134 6.07 4.10 -2.35
C GLN A 134 6.57 3.75 -0.94
N LYS A 135 7.69 3.02 -0.81
CA LYS A 135 8.32 2.79 0.50
C LYS A 135 8.77 4.10 1.17
N LEU A 136 8.90 5.21 0.44
CA LEU A 136 9.09 6.55 1.01
C LEU A 136 7.88 7.00 1.84
N LEU A 137 6.64 6.70 1.41
CA LEU A 137 5.42 6.96 2.19
C LEU A 137 5.34 6.04 3.41
N THR A 138 5.65 4.76 3.24
CA THR A 138 5.76 3.79 4.35
C THR A 138 6.77 4.25 5.40
N ALA A 139 7.95 4.70 4.96
CA ALA A 139 8.99 5.23 5.83
C ALA A 139 8.56 6.52 6.54
N LEU A 140 7.88 7.43 5.84
CA LEU A 140 7.35 8.69 6.39
C LEU A 140 6.36 8.43 7.53
N ILE A 141 5.34 7.60 7.30
CA ILE A 141 4.33 7.24 8.30
C ILE A 141 4.98 6.57 9.53
N VAL A 142 5.94 5.66 9.31
CA VAL A 142 6.68 5.01 10.40
C VAL A 142 7.50 6.02 11.19
N ALA A 143 8.22 6.92 10.52
CA ALA A 143 9.05 7.96 11.16
C ALA A 143 8.21 8.99 11.93
N GLU A 144 7.08 9.43 11.37
CA GLU A 144 6.13 10.36 12.00
C GLU A 144 5.40 9.72 13.18
N SER A 145 5.16 8.40 13.16
CA SER A 145 4.57 7.67 14.29
C SER A 145 5.48 7.52 15.52
N GLY A 146 6.76 7.90 15.41
CA GLY A 146 7.73 7.84 16.51
C GLY A 146 8.05 6.42 17.00
N PHE A 147 8.47 6.32 18.26
CA PHE A 147 8.84 5.06 18.94
C PHE A 147 9.84 4.21 18.13
N LEU A 148 10.82 4.85 17.50
CA LEU A 148 11.77 4.19 16.58
C LEU A 148 12.80 3.31 17.31
N ASP A 149 12.99 3.56 18.60
CA ASP A 149 13.69 2.74 19.58
C ASP A 149 12.95 1.44 19.95
N ARG A 150 11.62 1.38 19.76
CA ARG A 150 10.82 0.23 20.20
C ARG A 150 11.16 -1.05 19.43
N THR A 151 11.04 -2.18 20.12
CA THR A 151 11.12 -3.51 19.51
C THR A 151 9.88 -3.81 18.67
N VAL A 152 10.11 -4.34 17.47
CA VAL A 152 9.11 -4.90 16.57
C VAL A 152 9.31 -6.42 16.50
N THR A 153 8.26 -7.18 16.80
CA THR A 153 8.24 -8.63 16.59
C THR A 153 7.70 -8.95 15.20
N VAL A 154 8.46 -9.76 14.45
CA VAL A 154 8.09 -10.22 13.11
C VAL A 154 7.02 -11.31 13.21
N GLN A 155 5.97 -11.20 12.40
CA GLN A 155 4.86 -12.14 12.34
C GLN A 155 4.91 -12.99 11.06
N PRO A 156 4.29 -14.19 11.02
CA PRO A 156 4.29 -15.06 9.84
C PRO A 156 3.87 -14.33 8.56
N VAL A 157 2.82 -13.50 8.64
CA VAL A 157 2.27 -12.71 7.53
C VAL A 157 3.25 -11.72 6.90
N ASP A 158 4.30 -11.29 7.62
CA ASP A 158 5.33 -10.38 7.10
C ASP A 158 6.25 -11.11 6.13
N THR A 159 6.61 -12.35 6.48
CA THR A 159 7.51 -13.22 5.72
C THR A 159 6.94 -13.63 4.35
N LEU A 160 5.60 -13.56 4.20
CA LEU A 160 4.83 -13.89 2.99
C LEU A 160 4.90 -12.83 1.88
N ALA A 161 5.85 -11.89 1.93
CA ALA A 161 6.18 -11.05 0.78
C ALA A 161 6.65 -11.89 -0.43
N GLU A 162 6.73 -11.25 -1.60
CA GLU A 162 7.56 -11.73 -2.72
C GLU A 162 8.96 -11.07 -2.67
N PRO A 163 9.99 -11.59 -3.39
CA PRO A 163 11.28 -10.92 -3.52
C PRO A 163 11.14 -9.46 -3.98
N VAL A 164 11.98 -8.50 -3.57
CA VAL A 164 13.20 -8.56 -2.77
C VAL A 164 12.91 -8.69 -1.25
N LYS A 165 13.75 -9.42 -0.50
CA LYS A 165 13.61 -9.66 0.95
C LYS A 165 14.94 -9.59 1.71
N LEU A 166 14.88 -9.38 3.03
CA LEU A 166 15.98 -9.75 3.94
C LEU A 166 15.91 -11.20 4.43
N ASN A 167 14.73 -11.83 4.36
CA ASN A 167 14.38 -13.12 4.96
C ASN A 167 14.42 -13.06 6.50
N ILE A 168 13.81 -12.03 7.08
CA ILE A 168 13.46 -11.99 8.51
C ILE A 168 12.49 -13.13 8.84
N LYS A 169 12.59 -13.71 10.04
CA LYS A 169 11.78 -14.87 10.45
C LYS A 169 10.68 -14.48 11.43
N ALA A 170 9.54 -15.17 11.39
CA ALA A 170 8.52 -15.01 12.41
C ALA A 170 9.09 -15.34 13.80
N GLY A 171 8.79 -14.49 14.79
CA GLY A 171 9.38 -14.56 16.12
C GLY A 171 10.73 -13.83 16.29
N ASP A 172 11.40 -13.42 15.20
CA ASP A 172 12.54 -12.50 15.31
C ASP A 172 12.07 -11.16 15.91
N THR A 173 12.96 -10.50 16.64
CA THR A 173 12.76 -9.15 17.19
C THR A 173 13.85 -8.19 16.69
N TYR A 174 13.44 -6.97 16.32
CA TYR A 174 14.32 -5.92 15.79
C TYR A 174 13.90 -4.55 16.34
N GLN A 175 14.82 -3.60 16.48
CA GLN A 175 14.40 -2.20 16.73
C GLN A 175 13.72 -1.65 15.47
N ARG A 176 12.65 -0.87 15.63
CA ARG A 176 11.92 -0.24 14.53
C ARG A 176 12.84 0.61 13.63
N ILE A 177 13.83 1.30 14.21
CA ILE A 177 14.82 2.09 13.48
C ILE A 177 15.71 1.24 12.55
N ASP A 178 16.08 0.02 12.95
CA ASP A 178 16.95 -0.84 12.14
C ASP A 178 16.21 -1.48 10.97
N LEU A 179 14.92 -1.77 11.17
CA LEU A 179 14.00 -2.10 10.08
C LEU A 179 13.78 -0.90 9.13
N LEU A 180 13.61 0.31 9.67
CA LEU A 180 13.46 1.54 8.85
C LEU A 180 14.72 1.86 8.04
N ARG A 181 15.91 1.66 8.62
CA ARG A 181 17.21 1.73 7.93
C ARG A 181 17.28 0.70 6.79
N ALA A 182 16.97 -0.56 7.07
CA ALA A 182 16.98 -1.63 6.07
C ALA A 182 15.98 -1.38 4.92
N LEU A 183 14.77 -0.89 5.24
CA LEU A 183 13.72 -0.55 4.28
C LEU A 183 14.22 0.42 3.21
N LEU A 184 14.87 1.51 3.64
CA LEU A 184 15.32 2.59 2.77
C LEU A 184 16.62 2.26 2.03
N VAL A 185 17.56 1.53 2.65
CA VAL A 185 18.84 1.17 2.02
C VAL A 185 18.69 0.03 1.00
N LYS A 186 17.82 -0.96 1.24
CA LYS A 186 17.77 -2.19 0.40
C LYS A 186 16.40 -2.57 -0.17
N SER A 187 15.36 -1.78 0.08
CA SER A 187 14.00 -2.04 -0.39
C SER A 187 13.34 -3.41 -0.01
N PRO A 188 13.65 -4.08 1.12
CA PRO A 188 13.06 -5.36 1.50
C PRO A 188 11.53 -5.31 1.69
N ASN A 189 10.82 -6.19 0.99
CA ASN A 189 9.35 -6.27 0.98
C ASN A 189 8.76 -6.92 2.24
N ASP A 190 9.53 -7.81 2.88
CA ASP A 190 9.19 -8.47 4.16
C ASP A 190 9.28 -7.48 5.33
N VAL A 191 10.36 -6.69 5.38
CA VAL A 191 10.53 -5.58 6.33
C VAL A 191 9.43 -4.51 6.15
N ALA A 192 9.08 -4.17 4.91
CA ALA A 192 7.99 -3.24 4.62
C ALA A 192 6.62 -3.72 5.16
N ARG A 193 6.30 -5.01 5.00
CA ARG A 193 5.09 -5.62 5.59
C ARG A 193 5.13 -5.58 7.12
N CYS A 194 6.26 -5.97 7.71
CA CYS A 194 6.49 -5.95 9.15
C CYS A 194 6.26 -4.55 9.75
N LEU A 195 6.86 -3.51 9.17
CA LEU A 195 6.70 -2.13 9.61
C LEU A 195 5.27 -1.60 9.46
N GLY A 196 4.60 -1.89 8.33
CA GLY A 196 3.21 -1.47 8.11
C GLY A 196 2.25 -2.10 9.12
N ARG A 197 2.35 -3.43 9.30
CA ARG A 197 1.56 -4.17 10.29
C ARG A 197 1.89 -3.76 11.73
N ASP A 198 3.16 -3.50 12.07
CA ASP A 198 3.55 -3.00 13.40
C ASP A 198 3.00 -1.60 13.69
N ASN A 199 2.82 -0.78 12.66
CA ASN A 199 2.25 0.56 12.78
C ASN A 199 0.72 0.54 12.92
N ALA A 200 0.00 -0.27 12.12
CA ALA A 200 -1.46 -0.21 12.00
C ALA A 200 -2.23 -1.48 12.43
N GLY A 201 -1.55 -2.51 12.92
CA GLY A 201 -2.14 -3.82 13.26
C GLY A 201 -2.28 -4.78 12.08
N SER A 202 -2.62 -4.29 10.88
CA SER A 202 -2.72 -5.08 9.64
C SER A 202 -2.16 -4.35 8.42
N ILE A 203 -2.06 -5.04 7.28
CA ILE A 203 -1.59 -4.45 6.01
C ILE A 203 -2.66 -3.52 5.41
N GLU A 204 -3.92 -3.90 5.56
CA GLU A 204 -5.12 -3.24 5.08
C GLU A 204 -5.35 -1.93 5.85
N ALA A 205 -5.27 -1.98 7.19
CA ALA A 205 -5.29 -0.79 8.04
C ALA A 205 -4.11 0.16 7.74
N PHE A 206 -2.93 -0.37 7.40
CA PHE A 206 -1.81 0.48 6.99
C PHE A 206 -2.06 1.14 5.62
N ALA A 207 -2.70 0.44 4.68
CA ALA A 207 -3.10 1.01 3.39
C ALA A 207 -4.11 2.17 3.55
N GLU A 208 -5.07 2.07 4.49
CA GLU A 208 -5.96 3.20 4.83
C GLU A 208 -5.17 4.42 5.36
N ILE A 209 -4.14 4.20 6.17
CA ILE A 209 -3.26 5.28 6.66
C ILE A 209 -2.41 5.85 5.50
N MET A 210 -1.89 5.01 4.61
CA MET A 210 -1.14 5.46 3.41
C MET A 210 -2.01 6.36 2.52
N ASN A 211 -3.23 5.95 2.20
CA ASN A 211 -4.13 6.73 1.34
C ASN A 211 -4.53 8.07 1.98
N ARG A 212 -4.81 8.07 3.29
CA ARG A 212 -5.07 9.29 4.06
C ARG A 212 -3.87 10.24 4.07
N ARG A 213 -2.67 9.73 4.35
CA ARG A 213 -1.43 10.51 4.36
C ARG A 213 -1.09 11.05 2.97
N ALA A 214 -1.36 10.29 1.90
CA ALA A 214 -1.20 10.77 0.53
C ALA A 214 -2.12 11.95 0.23
N GLN A 215 -3.40 11.88 0.61
CA GLN A 215 -4.36 12.99 0.48
C GLN A 215 -3.93 14.22 1.29
N GLU A 216 -3.50 14.05 2.54
CA GLU A 216 -2.97 15.14 3.40
C GLU A 216 -1.76 15.85 2.79
N LEU A 217 -0.93 15.14 2.03
CA LEU A 217 0.24 15.69 1.32
C LEU A 217 -0.11 16.31 -0.04
N GLY A 218 -1.33 16.10 -0.57
CA GLY A 218 -1.75 16.52 -1.90
C GLY A 218 -1.45 15.51 -3.02
N ALA A 219 -0.97 14.30 -2.68
CA ALA A 219 -0.81 13.18 -3.61
C ALA A 219 -2.17 12.46 -3.82
N VAL A 220 -3.08 13.14 -4.53
CA VAL A 220 -4.50 12.74 -4.71
C VAL A 220 -4.77 11.85 -5.92
N HIS A 221 -3.77 11.61 -6.78
CA HIS A 221 -3.85 10.70 -7.93
C HIS A 221 -3.14 9.37 -7.63
N SER A 222 -3.20 8.94 -6.37
CA SER A 222 -2.54 7.75 -5.85
C SER A 222 -3.48 6.90 -5.02
N HIS A 223 -3.35 5.59 -5.15
CA HIS A 223 -4.03 4.62 -4.30
C HIS A 223 -3.07 3.48 -3.94
N PHE A 224 -2.86 3.28 -2.65
CA PHE A 224 -1.95 2.30 -2.08
C PHE A 224 -2.74 1.17 -1.42
N VAL A 225 -2.26 -0.06 -1.61
CA VAL A 225 -2.92 -1.30 -1.16
C VAL A 225 -1.95 -2.17 -0.34
N ASN A 226 -0.65 -1.91 -0.40
CA ASN A 226 0.38 -2.57 0.41
C ASN A 226 1.51 -1.59 0.80
N PRO A 227 2.37 -1.90 1.78
CA PRO A 227 3.47 -1.01 2.18
C PRO A 227 4.73 -1.10 1.31
N ASN A 228 4.77 -1.96 0.27
CA ASN A 228 6.02 -2.40 -0.35
C ASN A 228 6.17 -2.13 -1.86
N GLY A 229 5.09 -1.86 -2.58
CA GLY A 229 5.12 -1.54 -4.01
C GLY A 229 5.03 -2.75 -4.95
N LEU A 230 4.81 -3.96 -4.44
CA LEU A 230 4.48 -5.11 -5.31
C LEU A 230 3.16 -4.83 -6.05
N PRO A 231 3.05 -5.16 -7.35
CA PRO A 231 1.88 -4.86 -8.16
C PRO A 231 0.68 -5.68 -7.66
N VAL A 232 -0.42 -4.99 -7.35
CA VAL A 232 -1.71 -5.60 -6.97
C VAL A 232 -2.84 -4.78 -7.62
N PRO A 233 -4.01 -5.39 -7.92
CA PRO A 233 -5.13 -4.67 -8.51
C PRO A 233 -5.50 -3.41 -7.72
N GLY A 234 -5.67 -2.29 -8.43
CA GLY A 234 -5.99 -0.99 -7.84
C GLY A 234 -4.83 -0.26 -7.15
N GLN A 235 -3.60 -0.77 -7.11
CA GLN A 235 -2.46 0.00 -6.59
C GLN A 235 -1.78 0.84 -7.69
N TYR A 236 -1.80 2.17 -7.53
CA TYR A 236 -1.21 3.12 -8.48
C TYR A 236 -0.72 4.43 -7.84
N SER A 237 0.06 5.18 -8.60
CA SER A 237 0.44 6.57 -8.31
C SER A 237 0.84 7.28 -9.62
N THR A 238 1.20 8.56 -9.54
CA THR A 238 1.76 9.35 -10.65
C THR A 238 3.21 9.74 -10.34
N ALA A 239 3.98 10.20 -11.32
CA ALA A 239 5.32 10.72 -11.03
C ALA A 239 5.25 12.00 -10.16
N ARG A 240 4.23 12.85 -10.40
CA ARG A 240 3.99 14.07 -9.62
C ARG A 240 3.71 13.74 -8.15
N ASP A 241 2.79 12.83 -7.88
CA ASP A 241 2.43 12.36 -6.54
C ASP A 241 3.63 11.74 -5.80
N LEU A 242 4.40 10.89 -6.48
CA LEU A 242 5.63 10.32 -5.91
C LEU A 242 6.68 11.40 -5.59
N SER A 243 6.74 12.49 -6.34
CA SER A 243 7.63 13.63 -6.03
C SER A 243 7.17 14.42 -4.79
N ILE A 244 5.86 14.55 -4.58
CA ILE A 244 5.26 15.15 -3.38
C ILE A 244 5.62 14.32 -2.15
N ILE A 245 5.39 13.00 -2.22
CA ILE A 245 5.76 12.03 -1.19
C ILE A 245 7.28 12.06 -0.92
N ALA A 246 8.11 12.08 -1.97
CA ALA A 246 9.55 12.13 -1.84
C ALA A 246 10.07 13.41 -1.19
N ARG A 247 9.46 14.58 -1.49
CA ARG A 247 9.80 15.85 -0.83
C ARG A 247 9.44 15.82 0.67
N ALA A 248 8.27 15.30 1.03
CA ALA A 248 7.87 15.14 2.43
C ALA A 248 8.81 14.17 3.19
N ALA A 249 9.15 13.04 2.57
CA ALA A 249 10.12 12.08 3.12
C ALA A 249 11.53 12.70 3.27
N TYR A 250 11.98 13.53 2.32
CA TYR A 250 13.27 14.23 2.39
C TYR A 250 13.30 15.37 3.42
N ALA A 251 12.16 16.00 3.71
CA ALA A 251 12.07 17.01 4.76
C ALA A 251 12.31 16.41 6.16
N ASN A 252 11.81 15.20 6.41
CA ASN A 252 12.02 14.45 7.65
C ASN A 252 13.53 14.16 7.89
N PRO A 253 14.13 14.64 9.00
CA PRO A 253 15.57 14.55 9.20
C PRO A 253 16.06 13.11 9.41
N THR A 254 15.25 12.25 10.05
CA THR A 254 15.57 10.82 10.25
C THR A 254 15.69 10.13 8.90
N ILE A 255 14.67 10.26 8.04
CA ILE A 255 14.68 9.66 6.70
C ILE A 255 15.83 10.24 5.86
N ARG A 256 16.02 11.58 5.87
CA ARG A 256 17.13 12.22 5.15
C ARG A 256 18.50 11.68 5.57
N SER A 257 18.72 11.42 6.86
CA SER A 257 19.97 10.79 7.33
C SER A 257 20.15 9.35 6.83
N ILE A 258 19.06 8.59 6.70
CA ILE A 258 19.09 7.18 6.28
C ILE A 258 19.31 7.05 4.77
N VAL A 259 18.65 7.86 3.94
CA VAL A 259 18.82 7.81 2.47
C VAL A 259 20.18 8.32 1.98
N CYS A 260 20.99 8.92 2.86
CA CYS A 260 22.38 9.25 2.61
C CYS A 260 23.38 8.13 2.98
N LEU A 261 22.92 6.99 3.51
CA LEU A 261 23.79 5.84 3.81
C LEU A 261 24.14 5.08 2.50
N PRO A 262 25.42 4.88 2.17
CA PRO A 262 25.83 4.14 0.97
C PRO A 262 25.69 2.61 1.12
N GLN A 263 25.72 2.12 2.37
CA GLN A 263 25.59 0.71 2.75
C GLN A 263 25.08 0.61 4.19
N LEU A 264 24.52 -0.53 4.59
CA LEU A 264 24.11 -0.81 5.98
C LEU A 264 24.55 -2.20 6.44
N VAL A 265 25.27 -2.28 7.56
CA VAL A 265 25.49 -3.56 8.27
C VAL A 265 24.26 -3.88 9.10
N PHE A 266 23.36 -4.70 8.57
CA PHE A 266 22.18 -5.20 9.27
C PHE A 266 22.54 -6.39 10.16
N ARG A 267 22.00 -6.43 11.39
CA ARG A 267 22.18 -7.53 12.34
C ARG A 267 20.87 -8.29 12.52
N TYR A 268 20.88 -9.57 12.16
CA TYR A 268 19.77 -10.51 12.36
C TYR A 268 19.61 -10.86 13.85
N ALA A 269 18.39 -11.25 14.26
CA ALA A 269 18.09 -11.60 15.66
C ALA A 269 18.95 -12.76 16.21
N ASN A 270 19.42 -13.66 15.34
CA ASN A 270 20.39 -14.72 15.66
C ASN A 270 21.86 -14.25 15.76
N GLY A 271 22.10 -12.94 15.83
CA GLY A 271 23.42 -12.33 15.98
C GLY A 271 24.23 -12.19 14.70
N ARG A 272 23.89 -12.90 13.61
CA ARG A 272 24.59 -12.78 12.31
C ARG A 272 24.44 -11.38 11.73
N THR A 273 25.46 -10.91 11.02
CA THR A 273 25.43 -9.66 10.26
C THR A 273 25.38 -9.89 8.75
N ARG A 274 24.95 -8.87 8.00
CA ARG A 274 25.01 -8.80 6.55
C ARG A 274 25.15 -7.34 6.12
N GLU A 275 26.00 -7.07 5.15
CA GLU A 275 26.03 -5.79 4.44
C GLU A 275 24.91 -5.72 3.39
N LEU A 276 24.20 -4.60 3.39
CA LEU A 276 23.07 -4.27 2.51
C LEU A 276 23.44 -3.09 1.61
#